data_AF-I1SKH3-F1
#
_entry.id   AF-I1SKH3-F1
#
_cell.length_a   1.000
_cell.length_b   1.000
_cell.length_c   1.000
_cell.angle_alpha   90.00
_cell.angle_beta   90.00
_cell.angle_gamma   90.00
#
_symmetry.space_group_name_H-M   'P 1'
#
loop_
_entity.id
_entity.type
_entity.pdbx_description
1 polymer ?
#
loop_
_entity_poly.entity_id
_entity_poly.type
_entity_poly.pdbx_seq_one_letter_code
_entity_poly.pdbx_strand_id
1 'polypeptide(L)'
;CISFCTSLNHFYVYILGLSTFTLVSWLVCTRFSQVHDRRDEYSLNNLFKWNSSICILFTILLEYHPYVLEIKPLPLTGSDLTVKGSGTLDGQGSWYWKQGTSISRPVFFRMNKVLSSTVSGFTLKSMPYRTFSVLNSQKTTISGLTLDASAGDGTAKNTDGFDLSGNNGVSITGNKIYNQDDCLAMQSSTNTVFSNNYCSGGHGISIGSLGGSTVSSSDTVSGLTVSGNTIVNSVNGIRIKTIIGLKGLVSNAKYTNNKLSNVKNAIV
;
A
#
# COMPACT_ATOMS: atom_id res chain seq x y z
N CYS A 1 -18.05 9.74 -9.53
CA CYS A 1 -16.96 9.39 -8.59
C CYS A 1 -17.49 9.52 -7.18
N ILE A 2 -17.21 8.55 -6.32
CA ILE A 2 -17.52 8.65 -4.89
C ILE A 2 -16.42 9.49 -4.25
N SER A 3 -16.80 10.63 -3.67
CA SER A 3 -15.89 11.48 -2.89
C SER A 3 -16.13 11.20 -1.41
N PHE A 4 -15.08 10.85 -0.69
CA PHE A 4 -15.13 10.72 0.77
C PHE A 4 -14.79 12.08 1.38
N CYS A 5 -15.71 12.63 2.18
CA CYS A 5 -15.53 13.89 2.89
C CYS A 5 -15.71 13.64 4.39
N THR A 6 -14.73 13.98 5.21
CA THR A 6 -14.86 13.92 6.68
C THR A 6 -15.08 15.32 7.23
N SER A 7 -16.17 15.49 8.00
CA SER A 7 -16.23 16.57 8.98
C SER A 7 -15.65 16.04 10.28
N LEU A 8 -15.00 16.92 11.05
CA LEU A 8 -14.17 16.69 12.25
C LEU A 8 -14.67 15.70 13.33
N ASN A 9 -15.85 15.09 13.20
CA ASN A 9 -16.35 14.14 14.19
C ASN A 9 -16.93 12.81 13.68
N HIS A 10 -17.19 12.56 12.38
CA HIS A 10 -17.76 11.26 11.93
C HIS A 10 -17.36 10.86 10.49
N PHE A 11 -17.32 9.54 10.24
CA PHE A 11 -17.20 8.94 8.90
C PHE A 11 -18.57 8.86 8.21
N TYR A 12 -18.70 9.41 7.00
CA TYR A 12 -19.85 9.15 6.13
C TYR A 12 -19.37 8.61 4.77
N VAL A 13 -19.98 7.50 4.33
CA VAL A 13 -19.78 6.90 3.02
C VAL A 13 -20.96 7.30 2.13
N TYR A 14 -20.74 8.10 1.09
CA TYR A 14 -21.79 8.44 0.12
C TYR A 14 -21.58 7.67 -1.18
N ILE A 15 -22.42 6.67 -1.45
CA ILE A 15 -22.44 5.94 -2.71
C ILE A 15 -23.32 6.72 -3.70
N LEU A 16 -22.72 7.40 -4.68
CA LEU A 16 -23.47 7.94 -5.81
C LEU A 16 -23.49 6.90 -6.94
N GLY A 17 -24.58 6.14 -6.99
CA GLY A 17 -24.94 5.31 -8.15
C GLY A 17 -25.56 6.19 -9.24
N LEU A 18 -24.99 6.18 -10.44
CA LEU A 18 -25.59 6.82 -11.61
C LEU A 18 -26.62 5.86 -12.23
N SER A 19 -27.90 6.12 -11.99
CA SER A 19 -28.97 5.72 -12.90
C SER A 19 -29.85 6.93 -13.18
N THR A 20 -29.60 7.54 -14.34
CA THR A 20 -30.49 8.41 -15.16
C THR A 20 -31.28 9.55 -14.49
N PHE A 21 -31.17 10.74 -15.12
CA PHE A 21 -31.94 11.99 -14.96
C PHE A 21 -31.51 13.00 -13.86
N THR A 22 -31.02 14.16 -14.36
CA THR A 22 -31.19 15.54 -13.86
C THR A 22 -31.26 15.81 -12.35
N LEU A 23 -30.24 16.46 -11.76
CA LEU A 23 -30.21 17.89 -11.38
C LEU A 23 -29.00 18.20 -10.44
N VAL A 24 -28.36 19.33 -10.72
CA VAL A 24 -27.63 20.29 -9.85
C VAL A 24 -26.63 19.77 -8.81
N SER A 25 -25.37 20.06 -9.10
CA SER A 25 -24.26 20.23 -8.17
C SER A 25 -24.58 21.14 -6.97
N TRP A 26 -24.61 20.57 -5.76
CA TRP A 26 -24.37 21.30 -4.51
C TRP A 26 -23.47 20.47 -3.60
N LEU A 27 -22.24 20.96 -3.43
CA LEU A 27 -21.29 20.54 -2.41
C LEU A 27 -21.66 21.29 -1.13
N VAL A 28 -22.28 20.63 -0.15
CA VAL A 28 -22.51 21.23 1.18
C VAL A 28 -22.08 20.23 2.25
N CYS A 29 -20.97 20.55 2.91
CA CYS A 29 -20.49 19.88 4.11
C CYS A 29 -21.21 20.51 5.32
N THR A 30 -22.41 20.04 5.67
CA THR A 30 -23.17 20.57 6.82
C THR A 30 -22.78 19.88 8.13
N ARG A 31 -22.42 20.70 9.14
CA ARG A 31 -22.22 20.31 10.55
C ARG A 31 -23.55 19.88 11.16
N PHE A 32 -23.61 18.69 11.75
CA PHE A 32 -24.61 18.36 12.78
C PHE A 32 -23.89 18.21 14.13
N SER A 33 -24.33 19.00 15.10
CA SER A 33 -23.91 18.93 16.50
C SER A 33 -24.74 17.92 17.26
N GLN A 34 -24.05 17.15 18.11
CA GLN A 34 -24.56 16.34 19.23
C GLN A 34 -25.38 15.08 18.90
N VAL A 35 -24.77 13.91 19.17
CA VAL A 35 -25.46 12.77 19.77
C VAL A 35 -24.49 12.13 20.79
N HIS A 36 -24.92 12.07 22.05
CA HIS A 36 -24.22 11.41 23.14
C HIS A 36 -24.29 9.88 23.04
N ASP A 37 -23.17 9.25 23.42
CA ASP A 37 -23.05 7.98 24.13
C ASP A 37 -24.00 6.85 23.70
N ARG A 38 -23.55 6.02 22.74
CA ARG A 38 -23.86 4.59 22.71
C ARG A 38 -22.69 3.80 22.11
N ARG A 39 -22.24 2.82 22.89
CA ARG A 39 -21.28 1.77 22.51
C ARG A 39 -21.93 0.83 21.50
N ASP A 40 -21.92 1.21 20.22
CA ASP A 40 -22.23 0.29 19.13
C ASP A 40 -20.96 0.08 18.30
N GLU A 41 -20.44 -1.15 18.40
CA GLU A 41 -19.23 -1.63 17.74
C GLU A 41 -19.51 -1.82 16.23
N TYR A 42 -19.45 -0.73 15.46
CA TYR A 42 -19.54 -0.82 14.01
C TYR A 42 -18.24 -1.38 13.44
N SER A 43 -18.20 -2.69 13.30
CA SER A 43 -17.22 -3.40 12.48
C SER A 43 -17.26 -2.87 11.04
N LEU A 44 -16.21 -2.14 10.64
CA LEU A 44 -15.97 -1.68 9.26
C LEU A 44 -15.84 -2.83 8.24
N ASN A 45 -15.91 -4.10 8.68
CA ASN A 45 -15.76 -5.28 7.84
C ASN A 45 -16.86 -5.47 6.79
N ASN A 46 -17.99 -4.75 6.88
CA ASN A 46 -19.13 -4.92 5.96
C ASN A 46 -19.30 -3.78 4.93
N LEU A 47 -18.45 -2.75 4.92
CA LEU A 47 -18.73 -1.53 4.14
C LEU A 47 -18.15 -1.48 2.72
N PHE A 48 -17.27 -2.40 2.33
CA PHE A 48 -16.49 -2.23 1.09
C PHE A 48 -16.37 -3.50 0.25
N LYS A 49 -17.50 -4.04 -0.23
CA LYS A 49 -17.53 -4.83 -1.46
C LYS A 49 -17.80 -3.88 -2.62
N TRP A 50 -16.77 -3.58 -3.40
CA TRP A 50 -16.86 -2.63 -4.50
C TRP A 50 -17.32 -3.36 -5.77
N ASN A 51 -18.47 -2.95 -6.33
CA ASN A 51 -18.90 -3.40 -7.65
C ASN A 51 -17.95 -2.87 -8.73
N SER A 52 -17.90 -3.55 -9.87
CA SER A 52 -17.08 -3.20 -11.03
C SER A 52 -17.38 -1.78 -11.53
N SER A 53 -16.32 -1.00 -11.80
CA SER A 53 -16.36 0.41 -12.27
C SER A 53 -16.55 1.50 -11.20
N ILE A 54 -15.94 1.38 -10.02
CA ILE A 54 -16.00 2.43 -8.98
C ILE A 54 -14.76 3.35 -9.05
N CYS A 55 -15.03 4.66 -9.12
CA CYS A 55 -14.07 5.74 -8.96
C CYS A 55 -14.06 6.22 -7.50
N ILE A 56 -12.99 5.95 -6.75
CA ILE A 56 -12.80 6.42 -5.36
C ILE A 56 -11.88 7.63 -5.40
N LEU A 57 -12.33 8.77 -4.85
CA LEU A 57 -11.55 9.99 -4.74
C LEU A 57 -11.19 10.30 -3.28
N PHE A 58 -9.90 10.29 -2.95
CA PHE A 58 -9.38 10.80 -1.67
C PHE A 58 -8.98 12.28 -1.83
N THR A 59 -9.77 13.20 -1.27
CA THR A 59 -9.50 14.65 -1.33
C THR A 59 -9.09 15.26 0.01
N ILE A 60 -9.17 14.53 1.12
CA ILE A 60 -9.04 15.10 2.47
C ILE A 60 -8.01 14.33 3.31
N LEU A 61 -7.37 15.05 4.23
CA LEU A 61 -6.53 14.53 5.31
C LEU A 61 -7.40 13.71 6.29
N LEU A 62 -7.19 12.40 6.34
CA LEU A 62 -7.79 11.56 7.38
C LEU A 62 -6.87 11.54 8.60
N GLU A 63 -7.15 12.40 9.57
CA GLU A 63 -6.59 12.33 10.93
C GLU A 63 -7.56 11.54 11.83
N TYR A 64 -7.08 10.43 12.38
CA TYR A 64 -7.83 9.64 13.37
C TYR A 64 -7.59 10.23 14.78
N HIS A 65 -8.65 10.48 15.55
CA HIS A 65 -8.60 11.12 16.87
C HIS A 65 -7.81 10.29 17.93
N PRO A 66 -7.37 10.89 19.06
CA PRO A 66 -6.37 10.37 20.00
C PRO A 66 -6.89 9.32 21.00
N TYR A 67 -8.11 8.79 20.81
CA TYR A 67 -8.52 7.59 21.51
C TYR A 67 -8.04 6.40 20.68
N VAL A 68 -7.21 5.54 21.28
CA VAL A 68 -6.51 4.42 20.62
C VAL A 68 -7.53 3.38 20.12
N LEU A 69 -8.22 3.71 19.04
CA LEU A 69 -8.92 2.77 18.19
C LEU A 69 -7.84 2.12 17.33
N GLU A 70 -7.67 0.82 17.51
CA GLU A 70 -6.80 -0.01 16.69
C GLU A 70 -7.07 0.28 15.21
N ILE A 71 -6.05 0.77 14.48
CA ILE A 71 -6.19 1.05 13.05
C ILE A 71 -6.38 -0.28 12.34
N LYS A 72 -7.47 -0.42 11.59
CA LYS A 72 -7.71 -1.60 10.76
C LYS A 72 -7.13 -1.38 9.36
N PRO A 73 -6.63 -2.44 8.70
CA PRO A 73 -6.21 -2.35 7.31
C PRO A 73 -7.32 -1.81 6.42
N LEU A 74 -7.00 -0.92 5.47
CA LEU A 74 -7.92 -0.48 4.43
C LEU A 74 -8.06 -1.58 3.37
N PRO A 75 -9.21 -2.28 3.27
CA PRO A 75 -9.38 -3.37 2.31
C PRO A 75 -9.76 -2.82 0.92
N LEU A 76 -9.13 -3.37 -0.12
CA LEU A 76 -9.51 -3.14 -1.51
C LEU A 76 -9.61 -4.48 -2.24
N THR A 77 -10.77 -4.73 -2.85
CA THR A 77 -11.08 -5.93 -3.64
C THR A 77 -12.04 -5.55 -4.75
N GLY A 78 -11.91 -6.16 -5.93
CA GLY A 78 -12.82 -5.91 -7.06
C GLY A 78 -12.10 -5.87 -8.41
N SER A 79 -12.84 -5.58 -9.47
CA SER A 79 -12.31 -5.41 -10.82
C SER A 79 -12.61 -4.03 -11.38
N ASP A 80 -11.79 -3.57 -12.33
CA ASP A 80 -12.01 -2.34 -13.10
C ASP A 80 -12.16 -1.10 -12.20
N LEU A 81 -11.42 -1.09 -11.10
CA LEU A 81 -11.44 -0.02 -10.11
C LEU A 81 -10.54 1.13 -10.56
N THR A 82 -10.97 2.35 -10.30
CA THR A 82 -10.13 3.55 -10.39
C THR A 82 -10.07 4.22 -9.03
N VAL A 83 -9.03 3.93 -8.26
CA VAL A 83 -8.77 4.58 -6.98
C VAL A 83 -7.75 5.69 -7.21
N LYS A 84 -8.14 6.93 -7.00
CA LYS A 84 -7.22 8.07 -7.18
C LYS A 84 -7.48 9.19 -6.20
N GLY A 85 -6.56 10.14 -6.08
CA GLY A 85 -6.78 11.31 -5.24
C GLY A 85 -5.49 12.08 -5.03
N SER A 86 -5.58 13.23 -4.40
CA SER A 86 -4.44 14.04 -3.97
C SER A 86 -4.36 14.18 -2.44
N GLY A 87 -5.30 13.53 -1.72
CA GLY A 87 -5.38 13.57 -0.27
C GLY A 87 -4.28 12.75 0.43
N THR A 88 -4.27 12.83 1.75
CA THR A 88 -3.32 12.12 2.63
C THR A 88 -4.07 11.22 3.60
N LEU A 89 -3.62 9.96 3.68
CA LEU A 89 -4.06 8.97 4.65
C LEU A 89 -2.98 8.86 5.74
N ASP A 90 -3.25 9.36 6.95
CA ASP A 90 -2.30 9.25 8.07
C ASP A 90 -2.58 8.00 8.91
N GLY A 91 -1.58 7.11 8.97
CA GLY A 91 -1.63 5.87 9.73
C GLY A 91 -1.23 6.00 11.20
N GLN A 92 -0.90 7.19 11.69
CA GLN A 92 -0.53 7.46 13.09
C GLN A 92 0.53 6.50 13.68
N GLY A 93 1.49 6.11 12.86
CA GLY A 93 2.49 5.08 13.15
C GLY A 93 3.38 5.39 14.36
N SER A 94 3.53 6.65 14.74
CA SER A 94 4.38 7.07 15.86
C SER A 94 4.02 6.43 17.20
N TRP A 95 2.75 6.07 17.39
CA TRP A 95 2.37 5.24 18.52
C TRP A 95 2.99 3.85 18.30
N TYR A 96 2.51 3.10 17.30
CA TYR A 96 2.90 1.71 16.97
C TYR A 96 4.42 1.43 16.92
N TRP A 97 5.21 2.37 16.40
CA TRP A 97 6.65 2.20 16.27
C TRP A 97 7.35 2.10 17.64
N LYS A 98 6.81 2.75 18.67
CA LYS A 98 7.39 2.72 20.03
C LYS A 98 7.16 1.38 20.72
N GLN A 99 6.07 0.67 20.43
CA GLN A 99 5.81 -0.64 21.01
C GLN A 99 6.52 -1.75 20.22
N GLY A 100 6.79 -1.54 18.92
CA GLY A 100 7.57 -2.46 18.10
C GLY A 100 6.91 -3.84 18.02
N THR A 101 7.60 -4.88 18.53
CA THR A 101 7.14 -6.27 18.52
C THR A 101 6.26 -6.65 19.71
N SER A 102 6.08 -5.75 20.68
CA SER A 102 5.23 -6.01 21.86
C SER A 102 3.74 -6.01 21.53
N ILE A 103 3.36 -5.57 20.33
CA ILE A 103 1.99 -5.56 19.82
C ILE A 103 1.94 -6.04 18.37
N SER A 104 0.76 -6.47 17.93
CA SER A 104 0.48 -6.58 16.50
C SER A 104 0.36 -5.18 15.90
N ARG A 105 0.96 -4.97 14.73
CA ARG A 105 0.88 -3.70 14.00
C ARG A 105 0.14 -3.93 12.69
N PRO A 106 -0.90 -3.13 12.39
CA PRO A 106 -1.75 -3.36 11.23
C PRO A 106 -1.00 -3.02 9.93
N VAL A 107 -1.17 -3.86 8.92
CA VAL A 107 -0.85 -3.49 7.54
C VAL A 107 -1.80 -2.36 7.14
N PHE A 108 -1.29 -1.29 6.54
CA PHE A 108 -2.12 -0.10 6.33
C PHE A 108 -3.14 -0.26 5.19
N PHE A 109 -2.71 -0.83 4.06
CA PHE A 109 -3.53 -1.00 2.86
C PHE A 109 -3.45 -2.45 2.36
N ARG A 110 -4.59 -3.12 2.26
CA ARG A 110 -4.68 -4.54 1.85
C ARG A 110 -5.45 -4.66 0.54
N MET A 111 -4.71 -4.85 -0.56
CA MET A 111 -5.26 -5.12 -1.88
C MET A 111 -5.33 -6.62 -2.08
N ASN A 112 -6.54 -7.19 -2.16
CA ASN A 112 -6.72 -8.62 -2.40
C ASN A 112 -7.72 -8.83 -3.54
N LYS A 113 -7.34 -9.63 -4.56
CA LYS A 113 -8.17 -9.86 -5.75
C LYS A 113 -8.58 -8.55 -6.42
N VAL A 114 -7.61 -7.65 -6.61
CA VAL A 114 -7.78 -6.42 -7.38
C VAL A 114 -7.39 -6.71 -8.83
N LEU A 115 -8.34 -6.58 -9.74
CA LEU A 115 -8.19 -7.04 -11.14
C LEU A 115 -8.39 -5.87 -12.10
N SER A 116 -7.55 -5.75 -13.14
CA SER A 116 -7.72 -4.74 -14.20
C SER A 116 -7.93 -3.31 -13.68
N SER A 117 -7.24 -2.94 -12.59
CA SER A 117 -7.55 -1.71 -11.84
C SER A 117 -6.37 -0.73 -11.81
N THR A 118 -6.64 0.51 -11.38
CA THR A 118 -5.63 1.55 -11.14
C THR A 118 -5.77 2.15 -9.74
N VAL A 119 -4.64 2.29 -9.04
CA VAL A 119 -4.51 2.97 -7.73
C VAL A 119 -3.47 4.08 -7.87
N SER A 120 -3.82 5.36 -7.63
CA SER A 120 -2.90 6.45 -7.98
C SER A 120 -3.01 7.78 -7.23
N GLY A 121 -1.90 8.51 -7.17
CA GLY A 121 -1.84 9.95 -6.89
C GLY A 121 -1.89 10.42 -5.43
N PHE A 122 -2.29 9.58 -4.48
CA PHE A 122 -2.48 9.99 -3.08
C PHE A 122 -1.25 9.70 -2.19
N THR A 123 -1.26 10.30 -1.00
CA THR A 123 -0.19 10.14 -0.01
C THR A 123 -0.64 9.23 1.12
N LEU A 124 0.23 8.32 1.55
CA LEU A 124 0.11 7.58 2.81
C LEU A 124 1.24 8.05 3.72
N LYS A 125 0.90 8.45 4.94
CA LYS A 125 1.83 9.02 5.91
C LYS A 125 1.83 8.20 7.18
N SER A 126 2.99 8.10 7.83
CA SER A 126 3.15 7.48 9.15
C SER A 126 2.52 6.08 9.24
N MET A 127 2.82 5.19 8.30
CA MET A 127 2.23 3.85 8.29
C MET A 127 2.70 3.03 9.52
N PRO A 128 1.81 2.32 10.23
CA PRO A 128 2.16 1.56 11.45
C PRO A 128 3.18 0.43 11.26
N TYR A 129 3.16 -0.17 10.08
CA TYR A 129 3.89 -1.36 9.68
C TYR A 129 4.01 -1.31 8.14
N ARG A 130 3.95 -2.47 7.48
CA ARG A 130 3.91 -2.60 6.03
C ARG A 130 2.76 -1.79 5.43
N THR A 131 3.03 -1.13 4.32
CA THR A 131 2.10 -0.20 3.70
C THR A 131 1.11 -0.94 2.81
N PHE A 132 1.56 -1.51 1.69
CA PHE A 132 0.70 -2.29 0.79
C PHE A 132 0.97 -3.79 0.93
N SER A 133 -0.06 -4.55 1.26
CA SER A 133 -0.10 -5.99 1.01
C SER A 133 -0.93 -6.23 -0.25
N VAL A 134 -0.26 -6.57 -1.35
CA VAL A 134 -0.85 -6.82 -2.67
C VAL A 134 -0.93 -8.32 -2.90
N LEU A 135 -2.16 -8.83 -2.94
CA LEU A 135 -2.47 -10.25 -2.88
C LEU A 135 -3.37 -10.64 -4.05
N ASN A 136 -3.03 -11.73 -4.73
CA ASN A 136 -3.89 -12.37 -5.74
C ASN A 136 -4.45 -11.39 -6.79
N SER A 137 -3.71 -10.33 -7.08
CA SER A 137 -4.15 -9.21 -7.93
C SER A 137 -3.59 -9.38 -9.35
N GLN A 138 -4.34 -8.89 -10.34
CA GLN A 138 -3.99 -9.09 -11.74
C GLN A 138 -4.17 -7.82 -12.57
N LYS A 139 -3.28 -7.61 -13.55
CA LYS A 139 -3.38 -6.51 -14.52
C LYS A 139 -3.66 -5.16 -13.86
N THR A 140 -3.03 -4.89 -12.72
CA THR A 140 -3.34 -3.73 -11.87
C THR A 140 -2.14 -2.80 -11.79
N THR A 141 -2.39 -1.50 -11.93
CA THR A 141 -1.36 -0.46 -11.89
C THR A 141 -1.46 0.34 -10.60
N ILE A 142 -0.34 0.48 -9.89
CA ILE A 142 -0.18 1.34 -8.72
C ILE A 142 0.84 2.43 -9.10
N SER A 143 0.43 3.70 -9.07
CA SER A 143 1.30 4.75 -9.61
C SER A 143 1.18 6.12 -8.95
N GLY A 144 2.29 6.86 -8.94
CA GLY A 144 2.30 8.25 -8.47
C GLY A 144 1.91 8.41 -6.99
N LEU A 145 2.03 7.37 -6.17
CA LEU A 145 1.79 7.46 -4.74
C LEU A 145 3.01 8.04 -4.02
N THR A 146 2.76 8.69 -2.89
CA THR A 146 3.81 9.02 -1.92
C THR A 146 3.59 8.23 -0.63
N LEU A 147 4.55 7.40 -0.26
CA LEU A 147 4.56 6.64 0.99
C LEU A 147 5.62 7.30 1.87
N ASP A 148 5.18 8.02 2.89
CA ASP A 148 6.07 8.80 3.77
C ASP A 148 6.00 8.31 5.21
N ALA A 149 6.95 7.45 5.56
CA ALA A 149 7.23 7.04 6.93
C ALA A 149 8.51 7.68 7.49
N SER A 150 9.02 8.78 6.91
CA SER A 150 10.29 9.41 7.32
C SER A 150 10.31 9.83 8.79
N ALA A 151 9.15 10.20 9.36
CA ALA A 151 9.00 10.48 10.80
C ALA A 151 9.35 9.28 11.70
N GLY A 152 9.42 8.08 11.14
CA GLY A 152 9.80 6.84 11.80
C GLY A 152 11.29 6.54 11.76
N ASP A 153 12.14 7.35 11.15
CA ASP A 153 13.57 7.08 11.04
C ASP A 153 14.20 6.83 12.42
N GLY A 154 15.00 5.77 12.53
CA GLY A 154 15.62 5.32 13.78
C GLY A 154 14.69 4.53 14.73
N THR A 155 13.37 4.59 14.56
CA THR A 155 12.41 3.94 15.48
C THR A 155 11.54 2.89 14.79
N ALA A 156 10.92 3.24 13.67
CA ALA A 156 10.04 2.36 12.91
C ALA A 156 10.81 1.17 12.30
N LYS A 157 10.12 0.03 12.22
CA LYS A 157 10.63 -1.22 11.64
C LYS A 157 9.56 -1.84 10.76
N ASN A 158 9.96 -2.50 9.67
CA ASN A 158 9.06 -3.23 8.76
C ASN A 158 7.95 -2.34 8.17
N THR A 159 8.34 -1.16 7.71
CA THR A 159 7.47 -0.20 7.00
C THR A 159 7.55 -0.42 5.50
N ASP A 160 7.52 -1.67 5.06
CA ASP A 160 7.66 -2.08 3.67
C ASP A 160 6.70 -1.29 2.77
N GLY A 161 7.18 -0.90 1.58
CA GLY A 161 6.38 -0.16 0.60
C GLY A 161 5.31 -1.06 -0.01
N PHE A 162 5.77 -2.10 -0.72
CA PHE A 162 4.91 -3.05 -1.44
C PHE A 162 5.33 -4.49 -1.19
N ASP A 163 4.46 -5.24 -0.53
CA ASP A 163 4.55 -6.70 -0.36
C ASP A 163 3.71 -7.41 -1.41
N LEU A 164 4.30 -8.31 -2.18
CA LEU A 164 3.63 -9.01 -3.27
C LEU A 164 3.57 -10.51 -3.03
N SER A 165 2.35 -11.05 -3.03
CA SER A 165 2.09 -12.50 -3.00
C SER A 165 0.99 -12.91 -3.98
N GLY A 166 1.29 -13.88 -4.86
CA GLY A 166 0.33 -14.49 -5.77
C GLY A 166 -0.22 -13.58 -6.89
N ASN A 167 0.51 -12.53 -7.29
CA ASN A 167 0.02 -11.57 -8.29
C ASN A 167 0.47 -11.91 -9.73
N ASN A 168 -0.25 -11.43 -10.74
CA ASN A 168 0.15 -11.56 -12.16
C ASN A 168 -0.08 -10.25 -12.95
N GLY A 169 0.98 -9.67 -13.51
CA GLY A 169 0.86 -8.45 -14.32
C GLY A 169 0.57 -7.20 -13.49
N VAL A 170 1.21 -7.06 -12.33
CA VAL A 170 1.14 -5.84 -11.51
C VAL A 170 2.23 -4.87 -11.95
N SER A 171 1.86 -3.60 -12.14
CA SER A 171 2.79 -2.52 -12.46
C SER A 171 2.83 -1.51 -11.31
N ILE A 172 4.01 -1.24 -10.77
CA ILE A 172 4.25 -0.28 -9.68
C ILE A 172 5.22 0.76 -10.20
N THR A 173 4.72 1.97 -10.47
CA THR A 173 5.50 2.96 -11.23
C THR A 173 5.38 4.40 -10.74
N GLY A 174 6.49 5.14 -10.75
CA GLY A 174 6.51 6.56 -10.43
C GLY A 174 6.16 6.90 -8.98
N ASN A 175 6.30 5.97 -8.05
CA ASN A 175 6.01 6.17 -6.63
C ASN A 175 7.22 6.75 -5.88
N LYS A 176 6.98 7.50 -4.81
CA LYS A 176 8.00 7.98 -3.87
C LYS A 176 7.83 7.27 -2.54
N ILE A 177 8.86 6.56 -2.08
CA ILE A 177 8.80 5.67 -0.93
C ILE A 177 9.93 6.05 0.04
N TYR A 178 9.54 6.55 1.21
CA TYR A 178 10.41 6.89 2.33
C TYR A 178 10.05 5.97 3.49
N ASN A 179 10.91 5.02 3.80
CA ASN A 179 10.61 3.99 4.79
C ASN A 179 11.88 3.41 5.45
N GLN A 180 11.68 2.37 6.28
CA GLN A 180 12.73 1.73 7.09
C GLN A 180 12.86 0.23 6.78
N ASP A 181 12.24 -0.25 5.71
CA ASP A 181 12.37 -1.63 5.23
C ASP A 181 12.30 -1.68 3.69
N ASP A 182 11.95 -2.82 3.10
CA ASP A 182 11.95 -2.97 1.65
C ASP A 182 11.04 -1.95 0.94
N CYS A 183 11.54 -1.38 -0.15
CA CYS A 183 10.73 -0.58 -1.07
C CYS A 183 9.76 -1.49 -1.84
N LEU A 184 10.26 -2.66 -2.24
CA LEU A 184 9.52 -3.79 -2.80
C LEU A 184 9.98 -5.07 -2.10
N ALA A 185 9.05 -5.87 -1.60
CA ALA A 185 9.31 -7.22 -1.11
C ALA A 185 8.42 -8.20 -1.89
N MET A 186 9.00 -8.96 -2.80
CA MET A 186 8.25 -9.84 -3.70
C MET A 186 8.44 -11.31 -3.33
N GLN A 187 7.50 -11.88 -2.56
CA GLN A 187 7.55 -13.30 -2.17
C GLN A 187 6.98 -14.21 -3.26
N SER A 188 5.94 -13.77 -3.96
CA SER A 188 5.49 -14.43 -5.19
C SER A 188 4.74 -13.49 -6.09
N SER A 189 5.09 -13.50 -7.38
CA SER A 189 4.30 -12.88 -8.44
C SER A 189 4.94 -13.13 -9.82
N THR A 190 4.13 -13.05 -10.86
CA THR A 190 4.56 -13.15 -12.26
C THR A 190 4.35 -11.85 -13.03
N ASN A 191 5.21 -11.59 -14.03
CA ASN A 191 5.09 -10.47 -14.97
C ASN A 191 4.98 -9.10 -14.29
N THR A 192 5.73 -8.89 -13.21
CA THR A 192 5.69 -7.62 -12.44
C THR A 192 6.63 -6.59 -13.05
N VAL A 193 6.18 -5.34 -13.11
CA VAL A 193 7.00 -4.18 -13.47
C VAL A 193 7.13 -3.26 -12.27
N PHE A 194 8.36 -2.96 -11.85
CA PHE A 194 8.68 -1.99 -10.81
C PHE A 194 9.60 -0.92 -11.40
N SER A 195 9.05 0.22 -11.81
CA SER A 195 9.79 1.17 -12.63
C SER A 195 9.66 2.64 -12.21
N ASN A 196 10.71 3.42 -12.45
CA ASN A 196 10.73 4.86 -12.19
C ASN A 196 10.31 5.27 -10.76
N ASN A 197 10.49 4.37 -9.78
CA ASN A 197 10.18 4.65 -8.39
C ASN A 197 11.40 5.29 -7.70
N TYR A 198 11.13 6.07 -6.67
CA TYR A 198 12.13 6.63 -5.77
C TYR A 198 12.03 5.94 -4.41
N CYS A 199 13.11 5.29 -3.98
CA CYS A 199 13.21 4.56 -2.71
C CYS A 199 14.29 5.23 -1.84
N SER A 200 13.96 5.60 -0.60
CA SER A 200 14.89 6.24 0.33
C SER A 200 14.75 5.71 1.75
N GLY A 201 15.88 5.53 2.45
CA GLY A 201 15.95 5.15 3.86
C GLY A 201 15.91 3.64 4.14
N GLY A 202 15.19 2.90 3.29
CA GLY A 202 14.85 1.50 3.53
C GLY A 202 15.91 0.46 3.14
N HIS A 203 15.42 -0.71 2.71
CA HIS A 203 16.23 -1.90 2.42
C HIS A 203 16.33 -2.25 0.93
N GLY A 204 15.90 -1.34 0.05
CA GLY A 204 16.02 -1.49 -1.41
C GLY A 204 14.89 -2.27 -2.05
N ILE A 205 15.15 -2.82 -3.22
CA ILE A 205 14.21 -3.59 -4.04
C ILE A 205 14.54 -5.07 -3.89
N SER A 206 13.69 -5.80 -3.16
CA SER A 206 13.93 -7.18 -2.77
C SER A 206 12.99 -8.17 -3.46
N ILE A 207 13.56 -9.26 -3.98
CA ILE A 207 12.84 -10.53 -4.15
C ILE A 207 12.98 -11.31 -2.84
N GLY A 208 11.86 -11.81 -2.33
CA GLY A 208 11.79 -12.66 -1.15
C GLY A 208 11.45 -11.93 0.16
N SER A 209 11.66 -12.55 1.32
CA SER A 209 12.33 -13.85 1.47
C SER A 209 11.49 -14.99 0.89
N LEU A 210 12.09 -15.78 0.00
CA LEU A 210 11.46 -17.02 -0.50
C LEU A 210 11.74 -18.16 0.47
N GLY A 211 10.76 -19.03 0.73
CA GLY A 211 10.97 -20.12 1.66
C GLY A 211 9.77 -21.06 1.82
N GLY A 212 9.50 -21.85 0.79
CA GLY A 212 8.56 -22.97 0.85
C GLY A 212 9.26 -24.28 1.20
N SER A 213 8.54 -25.24 1.78
CA SER A 213 9.05 -26.62 1.96
C SER A 213 9.28 -27.32 0.61
N THR A 214 8.53 -26.90 -0.41
CA THR A 214 8.69 -27.27 -1.82
C THR A 214 8.61 -26.01 -2.69
N VAL A 215 9.08 -26.11 -3.95
CA VAL A 215 8.84 -25.03 -4.92
C VAL A 215 7.36 -25.06 -5.29
N SER A 216 6.65 -23.97 -5.04
CA SER A 216 5.24 -23.80 -5.35
C SER A 216 4.95 -22.37 -5.82
N SER A 217 3.70 -22.07 -6.22
CA SER A 217 3.30 -20.74 -6.65
C SER A 217 3.43 -19.67 -5.56
N SER A 218 3.41 -20.03 -4.26
CA SER A 218 3.59 -19.07 -3.16
C SER A 218 5.03 -18.59 -3.00
N ASP A 219 5.99 -19.31 -3.58
CA ASP A 219 7.44 -19.09 -3.46
C ASP A 219 8.12 -18.98 -4.84
N THR A 220 7.34 -18.57 -5.85
CA THR A 220 7.80 -18.39 -7.22
C THR A 220 7.69 -16.94 -7.65
N VAL A 221 8.81 -16.40 -8.13
CA VAL A 221 8.91 -15.11 -8.82
C VAL A 221 9.34 -15.36 -10.26
N SER A 222 8.58 -14.84 -11.22
CA SER A 222 8.91 -14.95 -12.64
C SER A 222 8.64 -13.67 -13.41
N GLY A 223 9.58 -13.22 -14.24
CA GLY A 223 9.33 -12.08 -15.14
C GLY A 223 9.24 -10.74 -14.40
N LEU A 224 10.05 -10.54 -13.37
CA LEU A 224 10.18 -9.24 -12.72
C LEU A 224 11.05 -8.32 -13.60
N THR A 225 10.54 -7.13 -13.93
CA THR A 225 11.33 -6.05 -14.53
C THR A 225 11.45 -4.89 -13.57
N VAL A 226 12.68 -4.57 -13.18
CA VAL A 226 13.04 -3.44 -12.31
C VAL A 226 13.82 -2.42 -13.14
N SER A 227 13.22 -1.27 -13.46
CA SER A 227 13.86 -0.30 -14.36
C SER A 227 13.74 1.17 -13.99
N GLY A 228 14.80 1.95 -14.20
CA GLY A 228 14.76 3.41 -14.02
C GLY A 228 14.54 3.89 -12.58
N ASN A 229 14.68 3.01 -11.59
CA ASN A 229 14.44 3.38 -10.19
C ASN A 229 15.63 4.15 -9.63
N THR A 230 15.36 5.04 -8.67
CA THR A 230 16.39 5.71 -7.87
C THR A 230 16.32 5.19 -6.44
N ILE A 231 17.41 4.61 -5.95
CA ILE A 231 17.51 4.02 -4.62
C ILE A 231 18.61 4.76 -3.87
N VAL A 232 18.26 5.42 -2.77
CA VAL A 232 19.21 6.26 -2.03
C VAL A 232 19.18 6.02 -0.54
N ASN A 233 20.30 6.29 0.13
CA ASN A 233 20.41 6.25 1.61
C ASN A 233 19.80 4.97 2.20
N SER A 234 20.06 3.83 1.57
CA SER A 234 19.38 2.56 1.83
C SER A 234 20.39 1.49 2.25
N VAL A 235 19.96 0.52 3.03
CA VAL A 235 20.83 -0.59 3.45
C VAL A 235 21.23 -1.44 2.25
N ASN A 236 20.30 -1.73 1.34
CA ASN A 236 20.60 -2.46 0.11
C ASN A 236 20.01 -1.74 -1.11
N GLY A 237 20.56 -2.03 -2.28
CA GLY A 237 20.05 -1.55 -3.55
C GLY A 237 19.08 -2.57 -4.15
N ILE A 238 19.65 -3.60 -4.76
CA ILE A 238 18.91 -4.76 -5.27
C ILE A 238 19.21 -5.95 -4.37
N ARG A 239 18.18 -6.74 -4.03
CA ARG A 239 18.37 -7.91 -3.17
C ARG A 239 17.55 -9.12 -3.62
N ILE A 240 18.14 -10.31 -3.56
CA ILE A 240 17.41 -11.58 -3.66
C ILE A 240 17.69 -12.37 -2.38
N LYS A 241 16.67 -12.59 -1.57
CA LYS A 241 16.79 -13.26 -0.27
C LYS A 241 15.99 -14.55 -0.22
N THR A 242 16.61 -15.61 0.28
CA THR A 242 16.00 -16.93 0.49
C THR A 242 16.22 -17.37 1.93
N ILE A 243 15.31 -18.19 2.45
CA ILE A 243 15.43 -18.77 3.79
C ILE A 243 16.28 -20.05 3.68
N ILE A 244 17.30 -20.16 4.52
CA ILE A 244 18.21 -21.32 4.57
C ILE A 244 17.42 -22.61 4.74
N GLY A 245 17.75 -23.62 3.93
CA GLY A 245 17.10 -24.93 3.96
C GLY A 245 15.72 -25.00 3.30
N LEU A 246 15.16 -23.87 2.86
CA LEU A 246 13.89 -23.81 2.16
C LEU A 246 14.07 -23.58 0.66
N LYS A 247 12.98 -23.70 -0.09
CA LYS A 247 12.97 -23.70 -1.54
C LYS A 247 12.17 -22.52 -2.08
N GLY A 248 12.55 -22.05 -3.26
CA GLY A 248 11.85 -21.02 -4.03
C GLY A 248 12.40 -20.99 -5.44
N LEU A 249 11.69 -20.32 -6.35
CA LEU A 249 12.11 -20.19 -7.74
C LEU A 249 12.09 -18.72 -8.15
N VAL A 250 13.23 -18.23 -8.63
CA VAL A 250 13.33 -16.93 -9.32
C VAL A 250 13.74 -17.19 -10.76
N SER A 251 12.97 -16.65 -11.69
CA SER A 251 13.26 -16.75 -13.12
C SER A 251 12.97 -15.44 -13.84
N ASN A 252 13.73 -15.12 -14.89
CA ASN A 252 13.49 -13.95 -15.74
C ASN A 252 13.40 -12.61 -14.97
N ALA A 253 14.22 -12.44 -13.92
CA ALA A 253 14.35 -11.16 -13.23
C ALA A 253 15.35 -10.26 -13.98
N LYS A 254 14.92 -9.05 -14.35
CA LYS A 254 15.69 -8.09 -15.12
C LYS A 254 15.81 -6.77 -14.37
N TYR A 255 17.04 -6.28 -14.19
CA TYR A 255 17.33 -4.99 -13.57
C TYR A 255 18.06 -4.10 -14.58
N THR A 256 17.50 -2.93 -14.91
CA THR A 256 18.07 -2.04 -15.94
C THR A 256 17.97 -0.57 -15.58
N ASN A 257 19.03 0.20 -15.80
CA ASN A 257 19.04 1.66 -15.60
C ASN A 257 18.59 2.11 -14.19
N ASN A 258 18.85 1.32 -13.15
CA ASN A 258 18.58 1.71 -11.77
C ASN A 258 19.76 2.50 -11.22
N LYS A 259 19.50 3.64 -10.57
CA LYS A 259 20.52 4.50 -9.96
C LYS A 259 20.57 4.26 -8.46
N LEU A 260 21.74 3.92 -7.94
CA LEU A 260 21.98 3.70 -6.51
C LEU A 260 22.94 4.78 -5.99
N SER A 261 22.64 5.37 -4.83
CA SER A 261 23.52 6.37 -4.19
C SER A 261 23.48 6.24 -2.67
N ASN A 262 24.63 6.29 -1.99
CA ASN A 262 24.72 6.10 -0.54
C ASN A 262 24.02 4.80 -0.08
N VAL A 263 24.23 3.73 -0.81
CA VAL A 263 23.69 2.41 -0.50
C VAL A 263 24.80 1.55 0.09
N LYS A 264 24.55 0.93 1.25
CA LYS A 264 25.56 0.11 1.93
C LYS A 264 25.94 -1.13 1.12
N ASN A 265 24.96 -1.88 0.63
CA ASN A 265 25.18 -3.02 -0.24
C ASN A 265 24.46 -2.82 -1.59
N ALA A 266 25.19 -2.60 -2.67
CA ALA A 266 24.57 -2.30 -3.96
C ALA A 266 23.69 -3.45 -4.47
N ILE A 267 24.20 -4.69 -4.40
CA ILE A 267 23.51 -5.92 -4.81
C ILE A 267 23.83 -7.00 -3.76
N VAL A 268 22.81 -7.72 -3.28
CA VAL A 268 22.93 -8.82 -2.29
C VAL A 268 22.09 -10.01 -2.67
#